data_AF-A0A2E0YYC2-F1
#
_entry.id   AF-A0A2E0YYC2-F1
#
_cell.length_a   1.000
_cell.length_b   1.000
_cell.length_c   1.000
_cell.angle_alpha   90.00
_cell.angle_beta   90.00
_cell.angle_gamma   90.00
#
_symmetry.space_group_name_H-M   'P 1'
#
loop_
_entity.id
_entity.type
_entity.pdbx_description
1 polymer ?
#
loop_
_entity_poly.entity_id
_entity_poly.type
_entity_poly.pdbx_seq_one_letter_code
_entity_poly.pdbx_strand_id
1 'polypeptide(L)'
;MNTRGGRIRAPDAAELEAVIVHLQAEAGLSEAQATQLRACLAQQLADSGYIMKNFGVHLAIGAVFAFDAIPLPLGTLGRVGWVIFARVTETLRGNLERARVHSLRVLLVAAIPLLGYVAYLVPLRRDHRELAFLLANHSWLSLTGASYEQFVATRSGFVARIARRLVPLPWQAPPH
;
A
#
# COMPACT_ATOMS: atom_id res chain seq x y z
N MET A 1 -7.45 -11.03 20.46
CA MET A 1 -6.77 -10.77 19.17
C MET A 1 -7.00 -11.98 18.28
N ASN A 2 -7.82 -11.83 17.25
CA ASN A 2 -8.19 -12.93 16.37
C ASN A 2 -7.09 -13.08 15.30
N THR A 3 -6.05 -13.86 15.58
CA THR A 3 -5.02 -14.20 14.60
C THR A 3 -5.63 -15.17 13.59
N ARG A 4 -6.45 -14.67 12.67
CA ARG A 4 -6.64 -15.37 11.40
C ARG A 4 -5.23 -15.57 10.85
N GLY A 5 -4.78 -16.82 10.76
CA GLY A 5 -3.53 -17.23 10.14
C GLY A 5 -3.55 -16.97 8.64
N GLY A 6 -3.86 -15.74 8.25
CA GLY A 6 -3.82 -15.26 6.89
C GLY A 6 -2.37 -15.24 6.46
N ARG A 7 -2.07 -15.91 5.35
CA ARG A 7 -0.77 -15.78 4.69
C ARG A 7 -0.53 -14.30 4.43
N ILE A 8 0.61 -13.76 4.86
CA ILE A 8 0.98 -12.38 4.55
C ILE A 8 1.25 -12.32 3.04
N ARG A 9 0.27 -11.80 2.29
CA ARG A 9 0.27 -11.69 0.83
C ARG A 9 -0.33 -10.36 0.42
N ALA A 10 -0.14 -10.02 -0.85
CA ALA A 10 -0.92 -8.96 -1.46
C ALA A 10 -2.40 -9.38 -1.49
N PRO A 11 -3.35 -8.48 -1.15
CA PRO A 11 -4.76 -8.81 -1.14
C PRO A 11 -5.26 -9.10 -2.56
N ASP A 12 -6.19 -10.02 -2.67
CA ASP A 12 -6.89 -10.32 -3.92
C ASP A 12 -8.12 -9.42 -4.15
N ALA A 13 -8.77 -9.61 -5.29
CA ALA A 13 -9.95 -8.83 -5.68
C ALA A 13 -11.10 -8.94 -4.66
N ALA A 14 -11.32 -10.12 -4.06
CA ALA A 14 -12.40 -10.32 -3.10
C ALA A 14 -12.10 -9.59 -1.78
N GLU A 15 -10.85 -9.61 -1.33
CA GLU A 15 -10.41 -8.86 -0.15
C GLU A 15 -10.54 -7.35 -0.37
N LEU A 16 -10.21 -6.84 -1.57
CA LEU A 16 -10.37 -5.42 -1.89
C LEU A 16 -11.84 -5.01 -2.09
N GLU A 17 -12.68 -5.90 -2.62
CA GLU A 17 -14.13 -5.67 -2.71
C GLU A 17 -14.75 -5.56 -1.31
N ALA A 18 -14.33 -6.40 -0.37
CA ALA A 18 -14.77 -6.31 1.02
C ALA A 18 -14.38 -4.97 1.67
N VAL A 19 -13.23 -4.40 1.29
CA VAL A 19 -12.83 -3.05 1.73
C VAL A 19 -13.77 -1.99 1.16
N ILE A 20 -14.18 -2.07 -0.11
CA ILE A 20 -15.16 -1.14 -0.69
C ILE A 20 -16.47 -1.19 0.11
N VAL A 21 -17.00 -2.39 0.38
CA VAL A 21 -18.23 -2.58 1.17
C VAL A 21 -18.09 -1.96 2.57
N HIS A 22 -16.97 -2.21 3.25
CA HIS A 22 -16.71 -1.62 4.57
C HIS A 22 -16.64 -0.08 4.52
N LEU A 23 -15.98 0.50 3.50
CA LEU A 23 -15.89 1.95 3.34
C LEU A 23 -17.25 2.60 3.05
N GLN A 24 -18.14 1.91 2.32
CA GLN A 24 -19.53 2.37 2.12
C GLN A 24 -20.31 2.38 3.44
N ALA A 25 -20.18 1.33 4.24
CA ALA A 25 -20.90 1.21 5.49
C ALA A 25 -20.40 2.16 6.59
N GLU A 26 -19.08 2.35 6.69
CA GLU A 26 -18.46 2.94 7.89
C GLU A 26 -17.60 4.18 7.65
N ALA A 27 -17.25 4.49 6.39
CA ALA A 27 -16.39 5.63 6.06
C ALA A 27 -17.06 6.67 5.15
N GLY A 28 -18.36 6.52 4.88
CA GLY A 28 -19.14 7.49 4.10
C GLY A 28 -18.80 7.50 2.61
N LEU A 29 -18.28 6.40 2.06
CA LEU A 29 -18.05 6.25 0.63
C LEU A 29 -19.39 6.24 -0.11
N SER A 30 -19.59 7.15 -1.08
CA SER A 30 -20.84 7.21 -1.84
C SER A 30 -20.97 6.04 -2.83
N GLU A 31 -22.20 5.72 -3.24
CA GLU A 31 -22.44 4.64 -4.22
C GLU A 31 -21.72 4.89 -5.55
N ALA A 32 -21.68 6.14 -6.00
CA ALA A 32 -20.96 6.53 -7.22
C ALA A 32 -19.45 6.28 -7.10
N GLN A 33 -18.86 6.60 -5.94
CA GLN A 33 -17.44 6.33 -5.67
C GLN A 33 -17.16 4.83 -5.59
N ALA A 34 -18.05 4.06 -4.96
CA ALA A 34 -17.93 2.61 -4.87
C ALA A 34 -17.97 1.96 -6.26
N THR A 35 -18.91 2.40 -7.10
CA THR A 35 -19.05 1.93 -8.49
C THR A 35 -17.78 2.25 -9.30
N GLN A 36 -17.21 3.44 -9.15
CA GLN A 36 -15.93 3.78 -9.77
C GLN A 36 -14.80 2.84 -9.34
N LEU A 37 -14.66 2.59 -8.03
CA LEU A 37 -13.62 1.69 -7.51
C LEU A 37 -13.77 0.28 -8.06
N ARG A 38 -14.99 -0.26 -8.08
CA ARG A 38 -15.30 -1.60 -8.63
C ARG A 38 -14.98 -1.69 -10.13
N ALA A 39 -15.38 -0.69 -10.90
CA ALA A 39 -15.20 -0.67 -12.35
C ALA A 39 -13.72 -0.75 -12.77
N CYS A 40 -12.82 -0.18 -11.98
CA CYS A 40 -11.39 -0.17 -12.29
C CYS A 40 -10.61 -1.32 -11.64
N LEU A 41 -11.16 -1.98 -10.62
CA LEU A 41 -10.41 -2.90 -9.75
C LEU A 41 -9.74 -4.06 -10.50
N ALA A 42 -10.50 -4.77 -11.34
CA ALA A 42 -10.00 -5.95 -12.05
C ALA A 42 -8.83 -5.60 -12.99
N GLN A 43 -8.99 -4.53 -13.76
CA GLN A 43 -7.97 -4.06 -14.69
C GLN A 43 -6.72 -3.57 -13.95
N GLN A 44 -6.88 -2.73 -12.92
CA GLN A 44 -5.74 -2.21 -12.17
C GLN A 44 -4.96 -3.32 -11.44
N LEU A 45 -5.63 -4.37 -10.94
CA LEU A 45 -4.97 -5.53 -10.35
C LEU A 45 -4.14 -6.31 -11.38
N ALA A 46 -4.66 -6.49 -12.60
CA ALA A 46 -3.94 -7.16 -13.69
C ALA A 46 -2.70 -6.36 -14.08
N ASP A 47 -2.84 -5.04 -14.29
CA ASP A 47 -1.75 -4.15 -14.69
C ASP A 47 -0.68 -3.99 -13.60
N SER A 48 -1.09 -4.09 -12.33
CA SER A 48 -0.23 -3.88 -11.17
C SER A 48 0.46 -5.13 -10.67
N GLY A 49 0.36 -6.28 -11.34
CA GLY A 49 0.83 -7.58 -10.82
C GLY A 49 2.27 -7.57 -10.30
N TYR A 50 3.19 -6.89 -10.99
CA TYR A 50 4.58 -6.76 -10.52
C TYR A 50 4.70 -5.91 -9.25
N ILE A 51 3.97 -4.81 -9.17
CA ILE A 51 3.97 -3.91 -8.01
C ILE A 51 3.31 -4.60 -6.81
N MET A 52 2.18 -5.29 -7.03
CA MET A 52 1.46 -6.07 -6.03
C MET A 52 2.33 -7.19 -5.44
N LYS A 53 3.07 -7.92 -6.27
CA LYS A 53 4.03 -8.92 -5.80
C LYS A 53 5.05 -8.30 -4.83
N ASN A 54 5.64 -7.17 -5.20
CA ASN A 54 6.65 -6.51 -4.36
C ASN A 54 6.05 -5.87 -3.10
N PHE A 55 4.82 -5.36 -3.17
CA PHE A 55 4.05 -4.91 -2.01
C PHE A 55 3.85 -6.06 -1.01
N GLY A 56 3.41 -7.23 -1.48
CA GLY A 56 3.29 -8.43 -0.66
C GLY A 56 4.60 -8.87 -0.02
N VAL A 57 5.72 -8.82 -0.76
CA VAL A 57 7.06 -9.10 -0.22
C VAL A 57 7.43 -8.09 0.88
N HIS A 58 7.16 -6.80 0.68
CA HIS A 58 7.43 -5.77 1.69
C HIS A 58 6.62 -5.95 2.97
N LEU A 59 5.34 -6.33 2.84
CA LEU A 59 4.52 -6.70 3.99
C LEU A 59 5.07 -7.95 4.69
N ALA A 60 5.49 -8.97 3.93
CA ALA A 60 6.05 -10.21 4.48
C ALA A 60 7.36 -9.99 5.23
N ILE A 61 8.30 -9.23 4.65
CA ILE A 61 9.53 -8.79 5.33
C ILE A 61 9.15 -8.12 6.64
N GLY A 62 8.25 -7.14 6.56
CA GLY A 62 7.81 -6.41 7.72
C GLY A 62 7.21 -7.28 8.82
N ALA A 63 6.34 -8.22 8.47
CA ALA A 63 5.70 -9.12 9.42
C ALA A 63 6.69 -10.10 10.06
N VAL A 64 7.63 -10.67 9.30
CA VAL A 64 8.70 -11.55 9.83
C VAL A 64 9.54 -10.82 10.89
N PHE A 65 9.76 -9.52 10.73
CA PHE A 65 10.56 -8.71 11.65
C PHE A 65 9.72 -7.92 12.69
N ALA A 66 8.38 -8.08 12.72
CA ALA A 66 7.49 -7.41 13.67
C ALA A 66 7.12 -8.26 14.89
N PHE A 67 7.39 -9.58 14.86
CA PHE A 67 7.22 -10.46 16.00
C PHE A 67 8.55 -10.56 16.76
N ASP A 68 8.60 -9.99 17.98
CA ASP A 68 9.46 -10.20 19.19
C ASP A 68 10.86 -10.87 19.13
N ALA A 69 11.39 -11.28 17.98
CA ALA A 69 12.61 -12.06 17.85
C ALA A 69 13.78 -11.24 17.28
N ILE A 70 13.52 -10.10 16.64
CA ILE A 70 14.53 -9.35 15.89
C ILE A 70 14.28 -7.84 16.01
N PRO A 71 15.28 -7.00 16.33
CA PRO A 71 15.09 -5.57 16.51
C PRO A 71 14.57 -4.88 15.24
N LEU A 72 13.60 -3.97 15.40
CA LEU A 72 13.00 -3.06 14.40
C LEU A 72 13.95 -2.54 13.28
N PRO A 73 15.24 -2.22 13.54
CA PRO A 73 16.19 -1.89 12.47
C PRO A 73 16.33 -2.96 11.38
N LEU A 74 16.24 -4.26 11.68
CA LEU A 74 16.46 -5.32 10.70
C LEU A 74 15.32 -5.45 9.67
N GLY A 75 14.06 -5.24 10.08
CA GLY A 75 12.96 -5.17 9.12
C GLY A 75 13.06 -3.97 8.18
N THR A 76 13.57 -2.85 8.68
CA THR A 76 13.82 -1.65 7.89
C THR A 76 14.99 -1.87 6.92
N LEU A 77 16.11 -2.42 7.40
CA LEU A 77 17.26 -2.78 6.57
C LEU A 77 16.88 -3.81 5.49
N GLY A 78 16.05 -4.80 5.82
CA GLY A 78 15.56 -5.80 4.88
C GLY A 78 14.72 -5.18 3.75
N ARG A 79 13.81 -4.25 4.07
CA ARG A 79 13.03 -3.52 3.06
C ARG A 79 13.91 -2.66 2.18
N VAL A 80 14.80 -1.87 2.77
CA VAL A 80 15.77 -1.02 2.05
C VAL A 80 16.65 -1.86 1.14
N GLY A 81 17.22 -2.95 1.66
CA GLY A 81 18.02 -3.92 0.92
C GLY A 81 17.25 -4.54 -0.23
N TRP A 82 15.98 -4.91 -0.02
CA TRP A 82 15.11 -5.43 -1.08
C TRP A 82 14.94 -4.43 -2.22
N VAL A 83 14.61 -3.17 -1.91
CA VAL A 83 14.44 -2.12 -2.94
C VAL A 83 15.72 -1.94 -3.75
N ILE A 84 16.88 -1.87 -3.09
CA ILE A 84 18.18 -1.71 -3.75
C ILE A 84 18.48 -2.93 -4.64
N PHE A 85 18.38 -4.14 -4.08
CA PHE A 85 18.71 -5.38 -4.78
C PHE A 85 17.79 -5.62 -5.98
N ALA A 86 16.48 -5.40 -5.82
CA ALA A 86 15.52 -5.55 -6.89
C ALA A 86 15.77 -4.53 -8.01
N ARG A 87 16.07 -3.26 -7.67
CA ARG A 87 16.45 -2.24 -8.65
C ARG A 87 17.68 -2.67 -9.47
N VAL A 88 18.75 -3.09 -8.79
CA VAL A 88 20.00 -3.50 -9.46
C VAL A 88 19.75 -4.71 -10.34
N THR A 89 19.04 -5.73 -9.82
CA THR A 89 18.73 -6.96 -10.56
C THR A 89 17.92 -6.69 -11.82
N GLU A 90 16.87 -5.87 -11.74
CA GLU A 90 16.07 -5.51 -12.93
C GLU A 90 16.86 -4.64 -13.92
N THR A 91 17.74 -3.78 -13.43
CA THR A 91 18.64 -2.97 -14.28
C THR A 91 19.61 -3.86 -15.04
N LEU A 92 20.24 -4.83 -14.37
CA LEU A 92 21.15 -5.79 -15.00
C LEU A 92 20.45 -6.70 -16.01
N ARG A 93 19.14 -6.94 -15.85
CA ARG A 93 18.29 -7.66 -16.81
C ARG A 93 17.79 -6.81 -17.98
N GLY A 94 18.11 -5.51 -18.01
CA GLY A 94 17.61 -4.57 -19.02
C GLY A 94 16.15 -4.13 -18.83
N ASN A 95 15.49 -4.52 -17.73
CA ASN A 95 14.09 -4.21 -17.46
C ASN A 95 13.94 -2.83 -16.77
N LEU A 96 14.23 -1.76 -17.51
CA LEU A 96 14.25 -0.41 -16.94
C LEU A 96 12.89 0.03 -16.35
N GLU A 97 11.78 -0.42 -16.92
CA GLU A 97 10.44 -0.12 -16.38
C GLU A 97 10.23 -0.75 -15.00
N ARG A 98 10.61 -2.02 -14.82
CA ARG A 98 10.54 -2.71 -13.52
C ARG A 98 11.53 -2.11 -12.53
N ALA A 99 12.72 -1.72 -12.98
CA ALA A 99 13.70 -1.02 -12.15
C ALA A 99 13.17 0.34 -11.64
N ARG A 100 12.34 1.06 -12.43
CA ARG A 100 11.71 2.33 -12.02
C ARG A 100 10.69 2.15 -10.89
N VAL A 101 10.07 0.99 -10.74
CA VAL A 101 9.20 0.68 -9.59
C VAL A 101 10.01 0.80 -8.29
N HIS A 102 11.27 0.37 -8.30
CA HIS A 102 12.23 0.46 -7.20
C HIS A 102 12.93 1.83 -7.15
N SER A 103 12.14 2.91 -7.17
CA SER A 103 12.65 4.29 -7.22
C SER A 103 13.29 4.77 -5.92
N LEU A 104 14.07 5.86 -5.98
CA LEU A 104 14.59 6.54 -4.79
C LEU A 104 13.46 6.95 -3.83
N ARG A 105 12.28 7.32 -4.35
CA ARG A 105 11.11 7.64 -3.51
C ARG A 105 10.63 6.42 -2.74
N VAL A 106 10.59 5.25 -3.37
CA VAL A 106 10.24 3.98 -2.69
C VAL A 106 11.29 3.66 -1.63
N LEU A 107 12.57 3.84 -1.93
CA LEU A 107 13.67 3.63 -0.98
C LEU A 107 13.54 4.51 0.27
N LEU A 108 13.30 5.81 0.08
CA LEU A 108 13.15 6.78 1.17
C LEU A 108 11.97 6.44 2.07
N VAL A 109 10.83 6.03 1.49
CA VAL A 109 9.67 5.61 2.28
C VAL A 109 9.94 4.28 3.00
N ALA A 110 10.57 3.32 2.31
CA ALA A 110 10.93 2.00 2.87
C ALA A 110 11.83 2.09 4.10
N ALA A 111 12.67 3.14 4.17
CA ALA A 111 13.57 3.42 5.28
C ALA A 111 12.87 3.99 6.54
N ILE A 112 11.60 4.42 6.44
CA ILE A 112 10.87 4.95 7.59
C ILE A 112 10.26 3.78 8.38
N PRO A 113 10.53 3.64 9.68
CA PRO A 113 9.86 2.64 10.51
C PRO A 113 8.34 2.77 10.42
N LEU A 114 7.62 1.65 10.38
CA LEU A 114 6.15 1.54 10.24
C LEU A 114 5.56 2.06 8.92
N LEU A 115 6.08 3.13 8.31
CA LEU A 115 5.62 3.61 7.00
C LEU A 115 6.26 2.85 5.84
N GLY A 116 7.42 2.24 6.03
CA GLY A 116 8.12 1.50 4.98
C GLY A 116 7.36 0.28 4.45
N TYR A 117 6.38 -0.23 5.21
CA TYR A 117 5.50 -1.33 4.79
C TYR A 117 4.64 -0.95 3.58
N VAL A 118 4.30 0.33 3.45
CA VAL A 118 3.45 0.85 2.38
C VAL A 118 4.25 1.55 1.27
N ALA A 119 5.57 1.35 1.20
CA ALA A 119 6.43 2.02 0.22
C ALA A 119 6.00 1.77 -1.24
N TYR A 120 5.45 0.59 -1.56
CA TYR A 120 4.96 0.29 -2.91
C TYR A 120 3.60 0.89 -3.23
N LEU A 121 2.94 1.58 -2.29
CA LEU A 121 1.84 2.48 -2.64
C LEU A 121 2.33 3.68 -3.46
N VAL A 122 3.61 4.06 -3.35
CA VAL A 122 4.17 5.20 -4.10
C VAL A 122 4.07 5.01 -5.62
N PRO A 123 4.55 3.91 -6.22
CA PRO A 123 4.37 3.66 -7.65
C PRO A 123 2.90 3.45 -8.01
N LEU A 124 2.11 2.74 -7.19
CA LEU A 124 0.67 2.57 -7.45
C LEU A 124 -0.09 3.89 -7.48
N ARG A 125 0.22 4.83 -6.58
CA ARG A 125 -0.40 6.15 -6.58
C ARG A 125 -0.21 6.90 -7.89
N ARG A 126 0.89 6.65 -8.61
CA ARG A 126 1.16 7.31 -9.89
C ARG A 126 0.30 6.71 -11.01
N ASP A 127 0.20 5.39 -11.06
CA ASP A 127 -0.33 4.67 -12.23
C ASP A 127 -1.77 4.16 -12.00
N HIS A 128 -2.16 3.88 -10.75
CA HIS A 128 -3.40 3.22 -10.32
C HIS A 128 -3.87 3.75 -8.95
N ARG A 129 -4.44 4.97 -8.92
CA ARG A 129 -4.80 5.68 -7.67
C ARG A 129 -5.85 4.95 -6.85
N GLU A 130 -6.85 4.37 -7.51
CA GLU A 130 -7.94 3.60 -6.89
C GLU A 130 -7.37 2.38 -6.15
N LEU A 131 -6.52 1.60 -6.81
CA LEU A 131 -5.87 0.46 -6.18
C LEU A 131 -4.97 0.88 -5.01
N ALA A 132 -4.20 1.96 -5.15
CA ALA A 132 -3.38 2.48 -4.05
C ALA A 132 -4.24 2.86 -2.83
N PHE A 133 -5.39 3.51 -3.07
CA PHE A 133 -6.36 3.87 -2.04
C PHE A 133 -6.96 2.64 -1.34
N LEU A 134 -7.37 1.63 -2.11
CA LEU A 134 -7.93 0.39 -1.57
C LEU A 134 -6.90 -0.39 -0.75
N LEU A 135 -5.65 -0.47 -1.22
CA LEU A 135 -4.59 -1.16 -0.48
C LEU A 135 -4.21 -0.44 0.81
N ALA A 136 -4.19 0.89 0.82
CA ALA A 136 -3.96 1.65 2.03
C ALA A 136 -5.03 1.34 3.08
N ASN A 137 -6.31 1.36 2.68
CA ASN A 137 -7.41 1.03 3.56
C ASN A 137 -7.38 -0.43 4.01
N HIS A 138 -7.10 -1.37 3.10
CA HIS A 138 -6.95 -2.79 3.43
C HIS A 138 -5.86 -3.01 4.49
N SER A 139 -4.65 -2.48 4.25
CA SER A 139 -3.53 -2.64 5.18
C SER A 139 -3.80 -1.98 6.52
N TRP A 140 -4.39 -0.78 6.53
CA TRP A 140 -4.69 -0.08 7.78
C TRP A 140 -5.79 -0.78 8.59
N LEU A 141 -6.85 -1.23 7.91
CA LEU A 141 -7.94 -1.99 8.51
C LEU A 141 -7.44 -3.31 9.11
N SER A 142 -6.58 -4.03 8.37
CA SER A 142 -5.99 -5.29 8.84
C SER A 142 -5.10 -5.11 10.07
N LEU A 143 -4.39 -3.98 10.17
CA LEU A 143 -3.46 -3.71 11.27
C LEU A 143 -4.15 -3.12 12.50
N THR A 144 -5.14 -2.25 12.31
CA THR A 144 -5.67 -1.39 13.38
C THR A 144 -7.15 -1.64 13.71
N GLY A 145 -7.87 -2.35 12.84
CA GLY A 145 -9.33 -2.51 12.94
C GLY A 145 -10.13 -1.29 12.49
N ALA A 146 -9.48 -0.19 12.07
CA ALA A 146 -10.13 0.99 11.50
C ALA A 146 -9.63 1.23 10.07
N SER A 147 -10.45 1.84 9.22
CA SER A 147 -10.03 2.20 7.87
C SER A 147 -9.01 3.35 7.89
N TYR A 148 -8.21 3.45 6.82
CA TYR A 148 -7.28 4.58 6.67
C TYR A 148 -8.04 5.91 6.61
N GLU A 149 -9.23 5.92 6.01
CA GLU A 149 -10.10 7.09 5.95
C GLU A 149 -10.56 7.56 7.33
N GLN A 150 -11.01 6.64 8.19
CA GLN A 150 -11.37 6.96 9.58
C GLN A 150 -10.16 7.49 10.36
N PHE A 151 -8.98 6.88 10.15
CA PHE A 151 -7.75 7.41 10.74
C PHE A 151 -7.47 8.83 10.27
N VAL A 152 -7.51 9.14 8.97
CA VAL A 152 -7.21 10.47 8.47
C VAL A 152 -8.22 11.52 8.96
N ALA A 153 -9.50 11.16 9.03
CA ALA A 153 -10.57 12.06 9.48
C ALA A 153 -10.42 12.49 10.96
N THR A 154 -9.75 11.68 11.78
CA THR A 154 -9.58 11.93 13.23
C THR A 154 -8.27 12.62 13.59
N ARG A 155 -7.41 12.94 12.61
CA ARG A 155 -6.09 13.57 12.85
C ARG A 155 -6.10 15.07 12.61
N SER A 156 -5.13 15.76 13.20
CA SER A 156 -4.92 17.20 12.97
C SER A 156 -4.69 17.51 11.49
N GLY A 157 -5.06 18.71 11.05
CA GLY A 157 -5.02 19.09 9.63
C GLY A 157 -3.65 18.93 8.97
N PHE A 158 -2.55 19.06 9.72
CA PHE A 158 -1.20 18.83 9.20
C PHE A 158 -0.93 17.34 8.92
N VAL A 159 -1.24 16.46 9.88
CA VAL A 159 -1.07 15.01 9.73
C VAL A 159 -1.99 14.49 8.63
N ALA A 160 -3.25 14.93 8.63
CA ALA A 160 -4.21 14.58 7.58
C ALA A 160 -3.70 15.00 6.20
N ARG A 161 -3.11 16.20 6.05
CA ARG A 161 -2.53 16.65 4.78
C ARG A 161 -1.37 15.78 4.31
N ILE A 162 -0.47 15.38 5.21
CA ILE A 162 0.64 14.48 4.87
C ILE A 162 0.10 13.10 4.46
N ALA A 163 -0.83 12.56 5.23
CA ALA A 163 -1.50 11.30 4.93
C ALA A 163 -2.15 11.34 3.53
N ARG A 164 -2.92 12.40 3.22
CA ARG A 164 -3.55 12.62 1.91
C ARG A 164 -2.55 12.81 0.77
N ARG A 165 -1.35 13.32 1.04
CA ARG A 165 -0.29 13.32 0.04
C ARG A 165 0.19 11.90 -0.25
N LEU A 166 0.33 11.05 0.76
CA LEU A 166 0.78 9.66 0.59
C LEU A 166 -0.28 8.80 -0.10
N VAL A 167 -1.54 8.92 0.31
CA VAL A 167 -2.68 8.18 -0.24
C VAL A 167 -3.79 9.19 -0.57
N PRO A 168 -3.82 9.71 -1.81
CA PRO A 168 -4.81 10.69 -2.23
C PRO A 168 -6.16 10.01 -2.48
N LEU A 169 -7.23 10.77 -2.30
CA LEU A 169 -8.56 10.33 -2.70
C LEU A 169 -8.60 10.18 -4.24
N PRO A 170 -9.09 9.05 -4.78
CA PRO A 170 -9.12 8.83 -6.23
C PRO A 170 -9.94 9.88 -6.99
N TRP A 171 -11.03 10.34 -6.39
CA TRP A 171 -11.95 11.34 -6.94
C TRP A 171 -11.49 12.80 -6.76
N GLN A 172 -10.34 13.05 -6.11
CA GLN A 172 -9.77 14.40 -6.04
C GLN A 172 -8.78 14.63 -7.19
N ALA A 173 -8.79 15.84 -7.74
CA ALA A 173 -7.78 16.25 -8.72
C ALA A 173 -6.37 15.97 -8.17
N PRO A 174 -5.44 15.48 -9.00
CA PRO A 174 -4.07 15.28 -8.55
C PRO A 174 -3.50 16.62 -8.06
N PRO A 175 -2.77 16.64 -6.93
CA PRO A 175 -2.11 17.86 -6.49
C PRO A 175 -1.10 18.31 -7.55
N HIS A 176 -1.19 19.57 -7.97
CA HIS A 176 -0.23 20.24 -8.86
C HIS A 176 1.14 20.42 -8.22
#